data_AF-A0A377KAV2-F1
#
_entry.id   AF-A0A377KAV2-F1
#
_cell.length_a   1.000
_cell.length_b   1.000
_cell.length_c   1.000
_cell.angle_alpha   90.00
_cell.angle_beta   90.00
_cell.angle_gamma   90.00
#
_symmetry.space_group_name_H-M   'P 1'
#
loop_
_entity.id
_entity.type
_entity.pdbx_description
1 polymer ?
#
loop_
_entity_poly.entity_id
_entity_poly.type
_entity_poly.pdbx_seq_one_letter_code
_entity_poly.pdbx_strand_id
1 'polypeptide(L)'
;MWNVYVGGGLNQHIESARVKLTNPEVTVHLEVEDDRLLLIKGRYEGIGGFPIGTQEDVLSLISGGFDSGVSSYMLMASRLPRALLLL
;
A
#
# COMPACT_ATOMS: atom_id res chain seq x y z
N MET A 1 4.96 1.29 -23.65
CA MET A 1 5.51 0.53 -24.79
C MET A 1 6.05 -0.83 -24.36
N TRP A 2 6.84 -0.91 -23.28
CA TRP A 2 7.37 -2.16 -22.69
C TRP A 2 6.34 -3.25 -22.34
N ASN A 3 5.13 -2.87 -21.94
CA ASN A 3 4.05 -3.82 -21.62
C ASN A 3 3.70 -4.74 -22.79
N VAL A 4 3.72 -4.21 -24.03
CA VAL A 4 3.45 -4.99 -25.25
C VAL A 4 4.58 -5.98 -25.53
N TYR A 5 5.83 -5.60 -25.30
CA TYR A 5 6.99 -6.48 -25.49
C TYR A 5 7.01 -7.63 -24.49
N VAL A 6 6.80 -7.33 -23.19
CA VAL A 6 6.76 -8.36 -22.15
C VAL A 6 5.53 -9.26 -22.33
N GLY A 7 4.35 -8.67 -22.52
CA GLY A 7 3.12 -9.44 -22.72
C GLY A 7 3.17 -10.31 -23.99
N GLY A 8 3.71 -9.77 -25.09
CA GLY A 8 3.95 -10.51 -26.32
C GLY A 8 4.97 -11.63 -26.14
N GLY A 9 6.08 -11.36 -25.45
CA GLY A 9 7.10 -12.36 -25.13
C GLY A 9 6.55 -13.52 -24.31
N LEU A 10 5.75 -13.24 -23.27
CA LEU A 10 5.10 -14.29 -22.48
C LEU A 10 4.10 -15.11 -23.31
N ASN A 11 3.31 -14.47 -24.15
CA ASN A 11 2.34 -15.13 -25.02
C ASN A 11 2.99 -16.04 -26.08
N GLN A 12 4.23 -15.73 -26.50
CA GLN A 12 4.98 -16.53 -27.48
C GLN A 12 5.74 -17.70 -26.86
N HIS A 13 6.19 -17.57 -25.61
CA HIS A 13 7.05 -18.58 -24.96
C HIS A 13 6.29 -19.49 -23.99
N ILE A 14 5.05 -19.16 -23.64
CA ILE A 14 4.21 -19.96 -22.74
C ILE A 14 2.91 -20.29 -23.49
N GLU A 15 2.78 -21.54 -23.92
CA GLU A 15 1.68 -22.01 -24.78
C GLU A 15 0.28 -21.73 -24.18
N SER A 16 0.15 -21.84 -22.86
CA SER A 16 -1.09 -21.59 -22.12
C SER A 16 -1.35 -20.12 -21.78
N ALA A 17 -0.34 -19.25 -21.86
CA ALA A 17 -0.49 -17.86 -21.47
C ALA A 17 -1.31 -17.10 -22.51
N ARG A 18 -2.23 -16.24 -22.05
CA ARG A 18 -2.97 -15.28 -22.88
C ARG A 18 -3.02 -13.95 -22.14
N VAL A 19 -2.84 -12.85 -22.87
CA VAL A 19 -2.95 -11.51 -22.28
C VAL A 19 -4.43 -11.18 -22.08
N LYS A 20 -4.81 -10.91 -20.83
CA LYS A 20 -6.18 -10.53 -20.46
C LYS A 20 -6.13 -9.29 -19.57
N LEU A 21 -6.81 -8.23 -19.99
CA LEU A 21 -6.83 -6.96 -19.23
C LEU A 21 -7.92 -6.93 -18.14
N THR A 22 -8.93 -7.81 -18.26
CA THR A 22 -10.06 -7.87 -17.32
C THR A 22 -10.01 -9.19 -16.56
N ASN A 23 -9.88 -9.15 -15.23
CA ASN A 23 -9.85 -10.33 -14.36
C ASN A 23 -8.84 -11.41 -14.80
N PRO A 24 -7.53 -11.11 -14.83
CA PRO A 24 -6.48 -12.08 -15.15
C PRO A 24 -6.26 -13.07 -13.99
N GLU A 25 -5.82 -14.29 -14.31
CA GLU A 25 -5.45 -15.30 -13.31
C GLU A 25 -4.14 -14.94 -12.60
N VAL A 26 -3.20 -14.34 -13.33
CA VAL A 26 -1.91 -13.89 -12.82
C VAL A 26 -1.66 -12.48 -13.35
N THR A 27 -1.32 -11.55 -12.46
CA THR A 27 -0.89 -10.20 -12.84
C THR A 27 0.62 -10.09 -12.65
N VAL A 28 1.33 -9.74 -13.71
CA VAL A 28 2.78 -9.52 -13.68
C VAL A 28 3.04 -8.03 -13.47
N HIS A 29 3.52 -7.66 -12.28
CA HIS A 29 3.82 -6.28 -11.93
C HIS A 29 5.31 -5.99 -12.17
N LEU A 30 5.58 -5.03 -13.04
CA LEU A 30 6.92 -4.55 -13.37
C LEU A 30 7.04 -3.06 -13.08
N GLU A 31 8.18 -2.66 -12.53
CA GLU A 31 8.52 -1.27 -12.23
C GLU A 31 9.90 -0.95 -12.81
N VAL A 32 10.06 0.25 -13.38
CA VAL A 32 11.34 0.71 -13.93
C VAL A 32 11.83 1.85 -13.06
N GLU A 33 12.97 1.64 -12.41
CA GLU A 33 13.61 2.60 -11.50
C GLU A 33 15.11 2.61 -11.78
N ASP A 34 15.70 3.78 -12.03
CA ASP A 34 17.14 3.96 -12.29
C ASP A 34 17.76 2.93 -13.26
N ASP A 35 17.16 2.80 -14.45
CA ASP A 35 17.54 1.83 -15.50
C ASP A 35 17.47 0.35 -15.09
N ARG A 36 16.78 0.03 -13.99
CA ARG A 36 16.54 -1.35 -13.53
C ARG A 36 15.08 -1.72 -13.73
N LEU A 37 14.86 -2.98 -14.11
CA LEU A 37 13.51 -3.58 -14.15
C LEU A 37 13.30 -4.42 -12.89
N LEU A 38 12.35 -4.02 -12.07
CA LEU A 38 11.96 -4.69 -10.83
C LEU A 38 10.71 -5.56 -11.08
N LEU A 39 10.81 -6.85 -10.76
CA LEU A 39 9.66 -7.76 -10.72
C LEU A 39 9.04 -7.74 -9.32
N ILE A 40 7.83 -7.19 -9.22
CA ILE A 40 7.08 -7.13 -7.96
C ILE A 40 6.32 -8.45 -7.78
N LYS A 41 6.79 -9.29 -6.84
CA LYS A 41 6.15 -10.58 -6.51
C LYS A 41 4.97 -10.49 -5.55
N GLY A 42 4.87 -9.38 -4.83
CA GLY A 42 3.80 -9.15 -3.87
C GLY A 42 3.78 -7.70 -3.42
N ARG A 43 2.58 -7.17 -3.19
CA ARG A 43 2.36 -5.92 -2.47
C ARG A 43 1.54 -6.25 -1.24
N TYR A 44 1.99 -5.79 -0.09
CA TYR A 44 1.34 -6.01 1.18
C TYR A 44 0.86 -4.66 1.69
N GLU A 45 -0.42 -4.56 2.01
CA GLU A 45 -0.97 -3.37 2.63
C GLU A 45 -0.34 -3.21 4.02
N GLY A 46 0.35 -2.08 4.21
CA GLY A 46 0.80 -1.66 5.52
C GLY A 46 -0.33 -1.05 6.33
N ILE A 47 -0.02 -0.59 7.54
CA ILE A 47 -0.99 0.09 8.43
C ILE A 47 -1.57 1.35 7.75
N GLY A 48 -0.86 1.92 6.76
CA GLY A 48 -1.24 3.15 6.09
C GLY A 48 -1.00 4.36 7.00
N GLY A 49 -1.82 5.40 6.87
CA GLY A 49 -1.66 6.61 7.66
C GLY A 49 -0.57 7.54 7.14
N PHE A 50 -0.24 8.54 7.95
CA PHE A 50 0.89 9.43 7.72
C PHE A 50 2.12 8.95 8.52
N PRO A 51 3.34 9.25 8.07
CA PRO A 51 4.54 8.99 8.88
C PRO A 51 4.41 9.65 10.25
N ILE A 52 4.80 8.93 11.30
CA ILE A 52 4.82 9.48 12.65
C ILE A 52 5.77 10.69 12.67
N GLY A 53 5.29 11.82 13.18
CA GLY A 53 6.04 13.07 13.23
C GLY A 53 5.80 14.04 12.06
N THR A 54 5.02 13.67 11.03
CA THR A 54 4.53 14.66 10.04
C THR A 54 3.19 15.29 10.44
N GLN A 55 2.60 14.83 11.54
CA GLN A 55 1.32 15.31 12.09
C GLN A 55 1.59 16.36 13.18
N GLU A 56 0.67 17.31 13.38
CA GLU A 56 0.80 18.32 14.44
C GLU A 56 0.88 17.66 15.82
N ASP A 57 1.60 18.29 16.75
CA ASP A 57 1.74 17.80 18.11
C ASP A 57 0.37 17.75 18.80
N VAL A 58 -0.03 16.56 19.25
CA VAL A 58 -1.28 16.33 19.99
C VAL A 58 -0.98 15.64 21.32
N LEU A 59 -1.70 16.03 22.37
CA LEU A 59 -1.63 15.38 23.68
C LEU A 59 -2.79 14.38 23.80
N SER A 60 -2.46 13.11 24.04
CA SER A 60 -3.45 12.10 24.39
C SER A 60 -3.45 11.82 25.88
N LEU A 61 -4.63 11.87 26.50
CA LEU A 61 -4.82 11.46 27.88
C LEU A 61 -5.12 9.95 27.90
N ILE A 62 -4.32 9.19 28.64
CA ILE A 62 -4.56 7.76 28.84
C ILE A 62 -5.24 7.57 30.19
N SER A 63 -6.43 7.00 30.17
CA SER A 63 -7.14 6.56 31.37
C SER A 63 -7.04 5.04 31.52
N GLY A 64 -7.40 4.50 32.68
CA GLY A 64 -7.49 3.04 32.87
C GLY A 64 -8.60 2.36 32.06
N GLY A 65 -9.38 3.12 31.28
CA GLY A 65 -10.43 2.62 30.41
C GLY A 65 -9.90 2.23 29.02
N PHE A 66 -10.54 1.22 28.43
CA PHE A 66 -10.19 0.66 27.12
C PHE A 66 -10.16 1.70 25.98
N ASP A 67 -11.09 2.65 25.99
CA ASP A 67 -11.32 3.58 24.89
C ASP A 67 -10.17 4.59 24.69
N SER A 68 -9.45 4.93 25.76
CA SER A 68 -8.35 5.91 25.70
C SER A 68 -7.14 5.38 24.90
N GLY A 69 -6.84 4.08 25.03
CA GLY A 69 -5.79 3.42 24.27
C GLY A 69 -6.14 3.27 22.79
N VAL A 70 -7.38 2.88 22.49
CA VAL A 70 -7.87 2.74 21.10
C VAL A 70 -7.87 4.10 20.38
N SER A 71 -8.35 5.15 21.03
CA SER A 71 -8.39 6.50 20.46
C SER A 71 -6.99 7.05 20.17
N SER A 72 -6.04 6.79 21.07
CA SER A 72 -4.63 7.17 20.89
C SER A 72 -3.98 6.43 19.73
N TYR A 73 -4.23 5.13 19.60
CA TYR A 73 -3.73 4.34 18.47
C TYR A 73 -4.34 4.80 17.15
N MET A 74 -5.65 5.06 17.13
CA MET A 74 -6.32 5.59 15.95
C MET A 74 -5.70 6.91 15.52
N LEU A 75 -5.40 7.84 16.44
CA LEU A 75 -4.69 9.08 16.11
C LEU A 75 -3.35 8.84 15.41
N MET A 76 -2.53 7.93 15.93
CA MET A 76 -1.22 7.61 15.36
C MET A 76 -1.33 6.92 13.99
N ALA A 77 -2.31 6.03 13.82
CA ALA A 77 -2.50 5.25 12.60
C ALA A 77 -3.41 5.93 11.55
N SER A 78 -4.07 7.03 11.91
CA SER A 78 -5.07 7.69 11.05
C SER A 78 -4.44 8.49 9.92
N ARG A 79 -5.25 8.67 8.87
CA ARG A 79 -4.98 9.58 7.75
C ARG A 79 -5.58 10.98 7.98
N LEU A 80 -5.98 11.32 9.21
CA LEU A 80 -6.64 12.59 9.52
C LEU A 80 -5.69 13.47 10.34
N PRO A 81 -5.32 14.66 9.86
CA PRO A 81 -4.34 15.53 10.54
C PRO A 81 -4.87 16.20 11.82
N ARG A 82 -6.16 16.03 12.16
CA ARG A 82 -6.80 16.68 13.31
C ARG A 82 -7.85 15.76 13.93
N ALA A 83 -7.51 15.10 15.03
CA ALA A 83 -8.54 14.66 15.98
C ALA A 83 -8.28 15.39 17.31
N LEU A 84 -9.20 16.27 17.66
CA LEU A 84 -9.22 16.94 18.96
C LEU A 84 -9.65 15.89 20.00
N LEU A 85 -8.76 15.50 20.90
CA LEU A 85 -9.08 14.62 22.01
C LEU A 85 -9.48 15.48 23.22
N LEU A 86 -10.77 15.55 23.52
CA LEU A 86 -11.27 15.87 24.86
C LEU A 86 -11.77 14.55 25.45
N LEU A 87 -10.97 13.97 26.35
CA LEU A 87 -11.46 12.99 27.33
C LEU A 87 -11.99 13.73 28.56
#